data_AF-A0A7V9EDC2-F1
#
_entry.id   AF-A0A7V9EDC2-F1
#
_cell.length_a   1.000
_cell.length_b   1.000
_cell.length_c   1.000
_cell.angle_alpha   90.00
_cell.angle_beta   90.00
_cell.angle_gamma   90.00
#
_symmetry.space_group_name_H-M   'P 1'
#
loop_
_entity.id
_entity.type
_entity.pdbx_description
1 polymer ?
#
loop_
_entity_poly.entity_id
_entity_poly.type
_entity_poly.pdbx_seq_one_letter_code
_entity_poly.pdbx_strand_id
1 'polypeptide(L)'
;MDDTVRAARRYGIKVALLVRSSPPWANGGRARQWAPNNADYARFMTAASRRYRSVRLWMVWGEVNRAAVFQPLPKNSRVGPRRYATLLNGAYRALKRRSRRNIVIGGMTFSFGAVMPRNFLRWMRLPGGKPPPLDWYGHGHNPFTRRFPNLRHRGFPGYPAARDISDIDTFAREIRRTYRSRYRAFRRRGPRLWLSEFTVSSDRPNRDFDFYVSRSAQARWLTAAYRIARREPYVAGLGWIGLLDEPPSVPRGVTFGLMTSDGKPKPAYYAYKRAR
;
A
#
# COMPACT_ATOMS: atom_id res chain seq x y z
N MET A 1 12.42 8.67 13.15
CA MET A 1 12.50 8.37 11.69
C MET A 1 13.95 8.40 11.21
N ASP A 2 14.73 9.43 11.53
CA ASP A 2 16.15 9.46 11.13
C ASP A 2 16.93 8.25 11.63
N ASP A 3 16.75 7.89 12.89
CA ASP A 3 17.45 6.74 13.50
C ASP A 3 17.09 5.43 12.80
N THR A 4 15.81 5.24 12.46
CA THR A 4 15.32 4.09 11.70
C THR A 4 15.96 4.01 10.32
N VAL A 5 16.06 5.14 9.60
CA VAL A 5 16.70 5.18 8.26
C VAL A 5 18.20 4.94 8.36
N ARG A 6 18.87 5.48 9.39
CA ARG A 6 20.30 5.23 9.64
C ARG A 6 20.56 3.75 9.99
N ALA A 7 19.74 3.17 10.86
CA ALA A 7 19.83 1.76 11.24
C ALA A 7 19.59 0.85 10.02
N ALA A 8 18.56 1.12 9.23
CA ALA A 8 18.28 0.34 8.01
C ALA A 8 19.48 0.36 7.05
N ARG A 9 20.13 1.52 6.88
CA ARG A 9 21.36 1.62 6.08
C ARG A 9 22.49 0.76 6.65
N ARG A 10 22.71 0.78 7.97
CA ARG A 10 23.73 -0.03 8.65
C ARG A 10 23.55 -1.53 8.38
N TYR A 11 22.30 -1.98 8.28
CA TYR A 11 21.95 -3.38 8.01
C TYR A 11 21.67 -3.70 6.54
N GLY A 12 21.97 -2.79 5.60
CA GLY A 12 21.76 -3.02 4.16
C GLY A 12 20.28 -3.11 3.74
N ILE A 13 19.35 -2.66 4.58
CA ILE A 13 17.92 -2.70 4.33
C ILE A 13 17.51 -1.47 3.51
N LYS A 14 16.89 -1.70 2.35
CA LYS A 14 16.29 -0.64 1.53
C LYS A 14 14.96 -0.20 2.14
N VAL A 15 14.83 1.11 2.40
CA VAL A 15 13.64 1.68 3.01
C VAL A 15 12.69 2.25 1.95
N ALA A 16 11.39 1.94 2.09
CA ALA A 16 10.31 2.68 1.47
C ALA A 16 9.62 3.56 2.51
N LEU A 17 9.45 4.85 2.20
CA LEU A 17 8.79 5.80 3.10
C LEU A 17 7.36 6.07 2.66
N LEU A 18 6.42 5.80 3.56
CA LEU A 18 5.03 6.20 3.46
C LEU A 18 4.83 7.58 4.07
N VAL A 19 4.50 8.55 3.23
CA VAL A 19 4.11 9.89 3.69
C VAL A 19 2.59 9.97 3.73
N ARG A 20 2.05 9.94 4.95
CA ARG A 20 0.61 10.00 5.23
C ARG A 20 0.29 11.11 6.23
N SER A 21 -0.99 11.46 6.26
CA SER A 21 -1.56 12.47 7.14
C SER A 21 -1.07 13.89 6.88
N SER A 22 -1.80 14.85 7.41
CA SER A 22 -1.53 16.28 7.25
C SER A 22 -1.51 16.97 8.60
N PRO A 23 -0.60 17.94 8.81
CA PRO A 23 -0.73 18.86 9.93
C PRO A 23 -1.91 19.83 9.67
N PRO A 24 -2.56 20.36 10.73
CA PRO A 24 -3.72 21.25 10.59
C PRO A 24 -3.46 22.49 9.72
N TRP A 25 -2.28 23.10 9.81
CA TRP A 25 -1.95 24.29 9.01
C TRP A 25 -1.95 24.02 7.49
N ALA A 26 -1.68 22.77 7.06
CA ALA A 26 -1.61 22.41 5.64
C ALA A 26 -2.96 21.99 5.05
N ASN A 27 -3.99 21.76 5.86
CA ASN A 27 -5.29 21.26 5.41
C ASN A 27 -6.48 22.17 5.82
N GLY A 28 -6.17 23.38 6.33
CA GLY A 28 -7.16 24.38 6.75
C GLY A 28 -7.77 24.08 8.11
N GLY A 29 -6.96 23.67 9.09
CA GLY A 29 -7.39 23.40 10.47
C GLY A 29 -8.13 22.07 10.66
N ARG A 30 -8.16 21.21 9.64
CA ARG A 30 -8.93 19.96 9.66
C ARG A 30 -8.15 18.81 10.30
N ALA A 31 -8.87 17.74 10.64
CA ALA A 31 -8.28 16.51 11.17
C ALA A 31 -7.22 15.89 10.23
N ARG A 32 -6.29 15.12 10.81
CA ARG A 32 -5.05 14.66 10.15
C ARG A 32 -5.26 13.81 8.89
N GLN A 33 -6.42 13.21 8.70
CA GLN A 33 -6.78 12.42 7.51
C GLN A 33 -7.19 13.27 6.30
N TRP A 34 -7.43 14.57 6.49
CA TRP A 34 -7.77 15.48 5.39
C TRP A 34 -6.55 15.78 4.53
N ALA A 35 -6.72 15.63 3.22
CA ALA A 35 -5.69 15.90 2.23
C ALA A 35 -5.22 17.36 2.33
N PRO A 36 -3.90 17.59 2.41
CA PRO A 36 -3.35 18.93 2.55
C PRO A 36 -3.35 19.64 1.20
N ASN A 37 -3.16 20.96 1.18
CA ASN A 37 -2.89 21.70 -0.04
C ASN A 37 -1.77 21.02 -0.86
N ASN A 38 -1.94 20.96 -2.19
CA ASN A 38 -1.00 20.26 -3.07
C ASN A 38 0.40 20.88 -3.06
N ALA A 39 0.50 22.21 -2.93
CA ALA A 39 1.77 22.92 -2.88
C ALA A 39 2.51 22.62 -1.57
N ASP A 40 1.82 22.62 -0.43
CA ASP A 40 2.39 22.25 0.86
C ASP A 40 2.91 20.82 0.88
N TYR A 41 2.11 19.88 0.37
CA TYR A 41 2.56 18.50 0.25
C TYR A 41 3.77 18.37 -0.66
N ALA A 42 3.78 19.04 -1.82
CA ALA A 42 4.91 19.02 -2.75
C ALA A 42 6.19 19.61 -2.13
N ARG A 43 6.07 20.70 -1.34
CA ARG A 43 7.19 21.26 -0.56
C ARG A 43 7.69 20.26 0.47
N PHE A 44 6.79 19.61 1.20
CA PHE A 44 7.16 18.58 2.17
C PHE A 44 7.86 17.40 1.50
N MET A 45 7.34 16.86 0.40
CA MET A 45 7.99 15.77 -0.34
C MET A 45 9.39 16.16 -0.84
N THR A 46 9.58 17.43 -1.21
CA THR A 46 10.89 17.98 -1.56
C THR A 46 11.83 17.99 -0.36
N ALA A 47 11.38 18.49 0.79
CA ALA A 47 12.16 18.53 2.04
C ALA A 47 12.51 17.12 2.53
N ALA A 48 11.54 16.21 2.55
CA ALA A 48 11.74 14.81 2.92
C ALA A 48 12.76 14.12 2.00
N SER A 49 12.67 14.31 0.68
CA SER A 49 13.64 13.74 -0.25
C SER A 49 15.04 14.36 -0.13
N ARG A 50 15.16 15.60 0.33
CA ARG A 50 16.45 16.23 0.68
C ARG A 50 17.04 15.63 1.96
N ARG A 51 16.22 15.43 3.00
CA ARG A 51 16.65 14.86 4.29
C ARG A 51 17.06 13.40 4.15
N TYR A 52 16.25 12.59 3.47
CA TYR A 52 16.46 11.14 3.33
C TYR A 52 17.05 10.77 1.97
N ARG A 53 18.28 11.20 1.68
CA ARG A 53 18.94 11.03 0.36
C ARG A 53 19.12 9.56 -0.06
N SER A 54 19.20 8.64 0.89
CA SER A 54 19.30 7.19 0.66
C SER A 54 17.98 6.55 0.24
N VAL A 55 16.84 7.17 0.57
CA VAL A 55 15.51 6.65 0.26
C VAL A 55 15.17 6.95 -1.19
N ARG A 56 14.78 5.88 -1.91
CA ARG A 56 14.35 5.97 -3.31
C ARG A 56 12.89 5.57 -3.50
N LEU A 57 12.30 4.82 -2.59
CA LEU A 57 10.93 4.34 -2.68
C LEU A 57 10.01 5.26 -1.86
N TRP A 58 9.09 5.96 -2.53
CA TRP A 58 8.22 6.95 -1.90
C TRP A 58 6.76 6.58 -2.13
N MET A 59 6.06 6.20 -1.07
CA MET A 59 4.64 5.90 -1.09
C MET A 59 3.84 7.15 -0.76
N VAL A 60 3.01 7.58 -1.71
CA VAL A 60 2.23 8.81 -1.62
C VAL A 60 0.87 8.50 -1.02
N TRP A 61 0.74 8.77 0.27
CA TRP A 61 -0.40 8.40 1.11
C TRP A 61 -0.63 6.87 1.17
N GLY A 62 -1.46 6.42 2.12
CA GLY A 62 -1.77 5.01 2.33
C GLY A 62 -3.28 4.79 2.41
N GLU A 63 -3.77 3.73 1.77
CA GLU A 63 -5.17 3.29 1.78
C GLU A 63 -6.18 4.41 1.44
N VAL A 64 -5.86 5.19 0.40
CA VAL A 64 -6.55 6.45 0.02
C VAL A 64 -8.03 6.30 -0.33
N ASN A 65 -8.51 5.07 -0.40
CA ASN A 65 -9.91 4.72 -0.63
C ASN A 65 -10.67 4.34 0.65
N ARG A 66 -10.09 4.56 1.84
CA ARG A 66 -10.78 4.49 3.14
C ARG A 66 -10.98 5.89 3.72
N ALA A 67 -12.22 6.21 4.12
CA ALA A 67 -12.59 7.54 4.62
C ALA A 67 -11.93 7.86 5.98
N ALA A 68 -11.55 6.83 6.75
CA ALA A 68 -10.83 6.99 8.01
C ALA A 68 -9.39 7.51 7.84
N VAL A 69 -8.80 7.37 6.66
CA VAL A 69 -7.38 7.71 6.43
C VAL A 69 -7.16 8.75 5.34
N PHE A 70 -8.13 8.96 4.44
CA PHE A 70 -8.05 9.99 3.40
C PHE A 70 -9.40 10.69 3.21
N GLN A 71 -9.39 12.01 3.33
CA GLN A 71 -10.56 12.87 3.14
C GLN A 71 -10.22 14.06 2.23
N PRO A 72 -11.21 14.63 1.51
CA PRO A 72 -12.59 14.18 1.38
C PRO A 72 -12.72 12.89 0.58
N LEU A 73 -13.53 11.95 1.07
CA LEU A 73 -13.83 10.70 0.38
C LEU A 73 -15.29 10.24 0.61
N PRO A 74 -16.26 10.89 -0.04
CA PRO A 74 -17.64 10.40 -0.04
C PRO A 74 -17.70 8.98 -0.64
N LYS A 75 -18.57 8.13 -0.08
CA LYS A 75 -18.76 6.75 -0.52
C LYS A 75 -19.12 6.70 -2.00
N ASN A 76 -18.48 5.81 -2.74
CA ASN A 76 -18.68 5.56 -4.17
C ASN A 76 -18.66 6.84 -5.05
N SER A 77 -17.84 7.83 -4.68
CA SER A 77 -17.74 9.10 -5.39
C SER A 77 -16.36 9.29 -6.04
N ARG A 78 -16.34 10.03 -7.14
CA ARG A 78 -15.11 10.50 -7.81
C ARG A 78 -14.37 11.62 -7.08
N VAL A 79 -14.98 12.23 -6.05
CA VAL A 79 -14.40 13.36 -5.31
C VAL A 79 -13.03 12.99 -4.71
N GLY A 80 -12.95 11.91 -3.94
CA GLY A 80 -11.68 11.48 -3.33
C GLY A 80 -10.63 11.01 -4.35
N PRO A 81 -10.96 10.13 -5.32
CA PRO A 81 -10.02 9.75 -6.38
C PRO A 81 -9.46 10.93 -7.18
N ARG A 82 -10.28 11.94 -7.51
CA ARG A 82 -9.82 13.16 -8.18
C ARG A 82 -8.95 14.03 -7.27
N ARG A 83 -9.33 14.17 -5.99
CA ARG A 83 -8.52 14.88 -4.99
C ARG A 83 -7.15 14.25 -4.83
N TYR A 84 -7.09 12.92 -4.74
CA TYR A 84 -5.83 12.18 -4.64
C TYR A 84 -5.00 12.30 -5.92
N ALA A 85 -5.63 12.28 -7.10
CA ALA A 85 -4.90 12.42 -8.37
C ALA A 85 -4.08 13.72 -8.44
N THR A 86 -4.65 14.85 -8.01
CA THR A 86 -3.93 16.14 -8.04
C THR A 86 -2.81 16.19 -7.00
N LEU A 87 -3.02 15.62 -5.81
CA LEU A 87 -2.01 15.46 -4.76
C LEU A 87 -0.82 14.61 -5.26
N LEU A 88 -1.11 13.45 -5.85
CA LEU A 88 -0.11 12.53 -6.39
C LEU A 88 0.70 13.19 -7.52
N ASN A 89 0.06 13.94 -8.42
CA ASN A 89 0.77 14.67 -9.47
C ASN A 89 1.75 15.71 -8.90
N GLY A 90 1.36 16.44 -7.85
CA GLY A 90 2.25 17.38 -7.14
C GLY A 90 3.45 16.67 -6.51
N ALA A 91 3.18 15.59 -5.77
CA ALA A 91 4.21 14.76 -5.12
C ALA A 91 5.19 14.16 -6.14
N TYR A 92 4.67 13.59 -7.24
CA TYR A 92 5.48 13.01 -8.31
C TYR A 92 6.45 14.02 -8.89
N ARG A 93 5.95 15.20 -9.27
CA ARG A 93 6.78 16.27 -9.83
C ARG A 93 7.84 16.76 -8.85
N ALA A 94 7.48 16.94 -7.57
CA ALA A 94 8.43 17.33 -6.53
C ALA A 94 9.57 16.31 -6.36
N LEU A 95 9.22 15.03 -6.21
CA LEU A 95 10.21 13.96 -6.02
C LEU A 95 11.11 13.77 -7.23
N LYS A 96 10.54 13.79 -8.45
CA LYS A 96 11.33 13.61 -9.69
C LYS A 96 12.26 14.77 -9.98
N ARG A 97 11.89 16.01 -9.63
CA ARG A 97 12.79 17.17 -9.68
C ARG A 97 13.98 17.04 -8.73
N ARG A 98 13.78 16.40 -7.56
CA ARG A 98 14.88 16.15 -6.62
C ARG A 98 15.81 15.03 -7.07
N SER A 99 15.25 13.97 -7.63
CA SER A 99 16.03 12.91 -8.26
C SER A 99 15.15 12.09 -9.19
N ARG A 100 15.59 11.91 -10.43
CA ARG A 100 14.92 11.02 -11.38
C ARG A 100 14.97 9.55 -10.95
N ARG A 101 15.90 9.20 -10.04
CA ARG A 101 16.05 7.86 -9.44
C ARG A 101 15.02 7.56 -8.35
N ASN A 102 14.26 8.57 -7.90
CA ASN A 102 13.15 8.33 -6.98
C ASN A 102 12.05 7.55 -7.70
N ILE A 103 11.53 6.52 -7.06
CA ILE A 103 10.38 5.72 -7.49
C ILE A 103 9.18 6.19 -6.68
N VAL A 104 8.20 6.73 -7.37
CA VAL A 104 6.97 7.26 -6.79
C VAL A 104 5.89 6.19 -6.91
N ILE A 105 5.42 5.74 -5.76
CA ILE A 105 4.42 4.69 -5.61
C ILE A 105 3.09 5.38 -5.28
N GLY A 106 2.17 5.36 -6.23
CA GLY A 106 0.86 6.03 -6.14
C GLY A 106 -0.30 5.05 -6.31
N GLY A 107 -1.52 5.48 -6.02
CA GLY A 107 -2.70 4.62 -6.05
C GLY A 107 -3.04 4.11 -4.66
N MET A 108 -2.10 3.41 -4.02
CA MET A 108 -2.08 3.02 -2.60
C MET A 108 -3.47 2.65 -2.03
N THR A 109 -4.26 1.85 -2.75
CA THR A 109 -5.62 1.49 -2.34
C THR A 109 -5.62 0.31 -1.36
N PHE A 110 -6.50 0.32 -0.37
CA PHE A 110 -6.94 -0.87 0.37
C PHE A 110 -7.78 -1.77 -0.55
N SER A 111 -7.92 -3.06 -0.22
CA SER A 111 -8.60 -4.03 -1.10
C SER A 111 -10.11 -3.84 -1.21
N PHE A 112 -10.71 -3.20 -0.20
CA PHE A 112 -12.07 -2.64 -0.24
C PHE A 112 -12.00 -1.12 -0.03
N GLY A 113 -13.07 -0.50 0.44
CA GLY A 113 -13.06 0.88 0.90
C GLY A 113 -14.38 1.60 0.63
N ALA A 114 -14.44 2.88 0.99
CA ALA A 114 -15.56 3.74 0.62
C ALA A 114 -15.68 3.86 -0.91
N VAL A 115 -14.56 3.74 -1.63
CA VAL A 115 -14.51 3.59 -3.08
C VAL A 115 -13.72 2.33 -3.42
N MET A 116 -14.34 1.36 -4.09
CA MET A 116 -13.69 0.09 -4.42
C MET A 116 -12.49 0.30 -5.38
N PRO A 117 -11.40 -0.48 -5.27
CA PRO A 117 -10.17 -0.30 -6.05
C PRO A 117 -10.37 -0.13 -7.56
N ARG A 118 -11.24 -0.94 -8.19
CA ARG A 118 -11.55 -0.80 -9.62
C ARG A 118 -12.11 0.59 -9.95
N ASN A 119 -13.04 1.08 -9.14
CA ASN A 119 -13.67 2.40 -9.32
C ASN A 119 -12.68 3.52 -9.00
N PHE A 120 -11.86 3.35 -7.96
CA PHE A 120 -10.82 4.30 -7.60
C PHE A 120 -9.82 4.49 -8.75
N LEU A 121 -9.31 3.39 -9.31
CA LEU A 121 -8.44 3.40 -10.49
C LEU A 121 -9.09 4.11 -11.68
N ARG A 122 -10.39 3.87 -11.93
CA ARG A 122 -11.14 4.51 -13.03
C ARG A 122 -11.29 6.02 -12.82
N TRP A 123 -11.56 6.46 -11.59
CA TRP A 123 -11.89 7.85 -11.29
C TRP A 123 -10.69 8.71 -10.89
N MET A 124 -9.54 8.10 -10.57
CA MET A 124 -8.29 8.79 -10.27
C MET A 124 -7.76 9.47 -11.53
N ARG A 125 -8.28 10.68 -11.80
CA ARG A 125 -8.02 11.48 -13.00
C ARG A 125 -7.70 12.93 -12.62
N LEU A 126 -6.73 13.49 -13.31
CA LEU A 126 -6.43 14.92 -13.32
C LEU A 126 -7.52 15.69 -14.07
N PRO A 127 -7.59 17.04 -13.96
CA PRO A 127 -8.58 17.85 -14.66
C PRO A 127 -8.67 17.56 -16.17
N GLY A 128 -7.53 17.36 -16.84
CA GLY A 128 -7.47 16.96 -18.26
C GLY A 128 -7.79 15.49 -18.56
N GLY A 129 -8.45 14.77 -17.65
CA GLY A 129 -8.92 13.39 -17.86
C GLY A 129 -7.84 12.30 -17.93
N LYS A 130 -6.56 12.64 -17.76
CA LYS A 130 -5.45 11.66 -17.68
C LYS A 130 -5.30 11.12 -16.25
N PRO A 131 -4.93 9.84 -16.06
CA PRO A 131 -4.48 9.39 -14.75
C PRO A 131 -3.23 10.18 -14.30
N PRO A 132 -2.97 10.33 -12.99
CA PRO A 132 -1.76 11.00 -12.51
C PRO A 132 -0.50 10.18 -12.79
N PRO A 133 0.67 10.82 -12.97
CA PRO A 133 1.93 10.12 -13.19
C PRO A 133 2.38 9.38 -11.92
N LEU A 134 2.99 8.23 -12.12
CA LEU A 134 3.60 7.37 -11.09
C LEU A 134 4.67 6.49 -11.74
N ASP A 135 5.49 5.82 -10.94
CA ASP A 135 6.41 4.78 -11.41
C ASP A 135 5.81 3.39 -11.17
N TRP A 136 5.35 3.14 -9.95
CA TRP A 136 4.66 1.90 -9.55
C TRP A 136 3.28 2.23 -8.99
N TYR A 137 2.34 1.30 -9.19
CA TYR A 137 1.02 1.40 -8.60
C TYR A 137 1.02 0.68 -7.26
N GLY A 138 0.86 1.42 -6.18
CA GLY A 138 0.72 0.90 -4.83
C GLY A 138 -0.66 0.29 -4.60
N HIS A 139 -0.67 -0.84 -3.92
CA HIS A 139 -1.89 -1.48 -3.46
C HIS A 139 -1.61 -2.11 -2.10
N GLY A 140 -2.31 -1.66 -1.07
CA GLY A 140 -2.34 -2.38 0.19
C GLY A 140 -3.22 -3.61 0.02
N HIS A 141 -2.63 -4.80 0.04
CA HIS A 141 -3.37 -6.03 0.33
C HIS A 141 -3.56 -6.19 1.83
N ASN A 142 -4.02 -5.13 2.48
CA ASN A 142 -4.98 -5.36 3.53
C ASN A 142 -6.31 -5.53 2.80
N PRO A 143 -6.91 -6.70 2.98
CA PRO A 143 -7.93 -6.71 3.98
C PRO A 143 -7.97 -8.08 4.69
N PHE A 144 -8.78 -8.12 5.73
CA PHE A 144 -9.19 -9.30 6.47
C PHE A 144 -10.03 -10.24 5.59
N THR A 145 -9.53 -10.67 4.42
CA THR A 145 -10.23 -11.71 3.66
C THR A 145 -9.96 -13.06 4.29
N ARG A 146 -11.00 -13.85 4.47
CA ARG A 146 -10.92 -15.27 4.85
C ARG A 146 -10.42 -16.15 3.70
N ARG A 147 -9.91 -15.55 2.62
CA ARG A 147 -9.56 -16.22 1.37
C ARG A 147 -8.06 -16.47 1.28
N PHE A 148 -7.69 -17.75 1.24
CA PHE A 148 -6.31 -18.17 1.01
C PHE A 148 -5.76 -17.57 -0.31
N PRO A 149 -4.52 -17.05 -0.35
CA PRO A 149 -3.93 -16.46 -1.54
C PRO A 149 -3.86 -17.45 -2.71
N ASN A 150 -4.65 -17.21 -3.76
CA ASN A 150 -4.69 -18.06 -4.95
C ASN A 150 -5.26 -17.31 -6.16
N LEU A 151 -4.43 -17.08 -7.20
CA LEU A 151 -4.83 -16.36 -8.43
C LEU A 151 -5.86 -17.10 -9.29
N ARG A 152 -6.18 -18.36 -8.97
CA ARG A 152 -7.30 -19.06 -9.61
C ARG A 152 -8.66 -18.49 -9.18
N HIS A 153 -8.71 -17.83 -8.02
CA HIS A 153 -9.92 -17.13 -7.60
C HIS A 153 -10.14 -15.90 -8.49
N ARG A 154 -11.40 -15.61 -8.83
CA ARG A 154 -11.76 -14.48 -9.71
C ARG A 154 -12.76 -13.57 -9.04
N GLY A 155 -12.31 -12.36 -8.68
CA GLY A 155 -13.14 -11.39 -7.98
C GLY A 155 -13.46 -11.84 -6.55
N PHE A 156 -13.85 -10.91 -5.71
CA PHE A 156 -14.34 -11.23 -4.37
C PHE A 156 -15.87 -11.41 -4.42
N PRO A 157 -16.44 -12.55 -3.97
CA PRO A 157 -17.89 -12.77 -3.96
C PRO A 157 -18.65 -11.65 -3.23
N GLY A 158 -19.71 -11.13 -3.83
CA GLY A 158 -20.47 -9.97 -3.32
C GLY A 158 -19.78 -8.60 -3.53
N TYR A 159 -18.51 -8.56 -3.94
CA TYR A 159 -17.74 -7.34 -4.13
C TYR A 159 -16.89 -7.35 -5.42
N PRO A 160 -17.51 -7.36 -6.62
CA PRO A 160 -16.81 -7.53 -7.90
C PRO A 160 -15.80 -6.42 -8.24
N ALA A 161 -15.86 -5.27 -7.56
CA ALA A 161 -14.93 -4.15 -7.73
C ALA A 161 -13.78 -4.14 -6.70
N ALA A 162 -13.81 -5.03 -5.70
CA ALA A 162 -12.73 -5.24 -4.75
C ALA A 162 -11.55 -5.96 -5.41
N ARG A 163 -10.35 -5.74 -4.91
CA ARG A 163 -9.13 -6.42 -5.39
C ARG A 163 -8.34 -6.82 -4.17
N ASP A 164 -8.28 -8.11 -3.86
CA ASP A 164 -7.37 -8.62 -2.83
C ASP A 164 -6.14 -9.29 -3.49
N ILE A 165 -5.30 -9.95 -2.69
CA ILE A 165 -4.08 -10.62 -3.18
C ILE A 165 -4.36 -11.70 -4.24
N SER A 166 -5.55 -12.29 -4.24
CA SER A 166 -5.97 -13.29 -5.22
C SER A 166 -6.46 -12.66 -6.53
N ASP A 167 -6.73 -11.34 -6.56
CA ASP A 167 -7.23 -10.63 -7.75
C ASP A 167 -6.16 -9.74 -8.43
N ILE A 168 -4.90 -9.85 -8.04
CA ILE A 168 -3.83 -8.93 -8.48
C ILE A 168 -3.52 -9.03 -9.96
N ASP A 169 -3.74 -10.20 -10.56
CA ASP A 169 -3.56 -10.43 -11.98
C ASP A 169 -4.59 -9.59 -12.78
N THR A 170 -5.83 -9.57 -12.29
CA THR A 170 -6.93 -8.79 -12.82
C THR A 170 -6.64 -7.31 -12.63
N PHE A 171 -6.21 -6.90 -11.44
CA PHE A 171 -5.92 -5.50 -11.17
C PHE A 171 -4.73 -4.99 -11.99
N ALA A 172 -3.67 -5.78 -12.14
CA ALA A 172 -2.52 -5.45 -12.98
C ALA A 172 -2.95 -5.23 -14.45
N ARG A 173 -3.86 -6.07 -14.97
CA ARG A 173 -4.42 -5.88 -16.33
C ARG A 173 -5.21 -4.57 -16.44
N GLU A 174 -6.02 -4.23 -15.45
CA GLU A 174 -6.80 -2.98 -15.40
C GLU A 174 -5.91 -1.73 -15.33
N ILE A 175 -4.87 -1.78 -14.50
CA ILE A 175 -3.88 -0.70 -14.37
C ILE A 175 -3.10 -0.55 -15.68
N ARG A 176 -2.63 -1.65 -16.26
CA ARG A 176 -1.95 -1.64 -17.56
C ARG A 176 -2.83 -0.99 -18.63
N ARG A 177 -4.11 -1.35 -18.73
CA ARG A 177 -5.05 -0.74 -19.70
C ARG A 177 -5.21 0.76 -19.46
N THR A 178 -5.30 1.18 -18.21
CA THR A 178 -5.46 2.60 -17.83
C THR A 178 -4.24 3.45 -18.23
N TYR A 179 -3.03 2.91 -18.08
CA TYR A 179 -1.79 3.67 -18.23
C TYR A 179 -1.11 3.51 -19.60
N ARG A 180 -1.30 2.39 -20.32
CA ARG A 180 -0.54 2.06 -21.56
C ARG A 180 -0.69 3.09 -22.68
N SER A 181 -1.87 3.67 -22.86
CA SER A 181 -2.14 4.66 -23.91
C SER A 181 -1.80 6.08 -23.48
N ARG A 182 -1.58 6.32 -22.18
CA ARG A 182 -1.39 7.65 -21.60
C ARG A 182 0.08 7.98 -21.32
N TYR A 183 0.93 6.96 -21.16
CA TYR A 183 2.34 7.12 -20.83
C TYR A 183 3.23 6.20 -21.66
N ARG A 184 4.23 6.78 -22.35
CA ARG A 184 5.20 6.02 -23.17
C ARG A 184 5.89 4.90 -22.39
N ALA A 185 6.28 5.17 -21.15
CA ALA A 185 6.93 4.21 -20.25
C ALA A 185 6.10 2.94 -19.98
N PHE A 186 4.78 3.01 -20.16
CA PHE A 186 3.85 1.93 -19.83
C PHE A 186 3.23 1.24 -21.04
N ARG A 187 3.62 1.60 -22.27
CA ARG A 187 3.05 1.04 -23.52
C ARG A 187 3.09 -0.49 -23.56
N ARG A 188 4.21 -1.10 -23.16
CA ARG A 188 4.42 -2.56 -23.22
C ARG A 188 3.91 -3.29 -21.97
N ARG A 189 4.37 -2.87 -20.78
CA ARG A 189 4.20 -3.66 -19.54
C ARG A 189 3.22 -3.06 -18.52
N GLY A 190 2.89 -1.78 -18.61
CA GLY A 190 2.16 -1.08 -17.54
C GLY A 190 3.03 -0.77 -16.31
N PRO A 191 2.51 0.00 -15.34
CA PRO A 191 3.12 0.13 -14.02
C PRO A 191 3.16 -1.21 -13.29
N ARG A 192 4.26 -1.49 -12.58
CA ARG A 192 4.34 -2.64 -11.66
C ARG A 192 3.56 -2.35 -10.38
N LEU A 193 3.07 -3.40 -9.73
CA LEU A 193 2.33 -3.39 -8.47
C LEU A 193 3.25 -3.43 -7.27
N TRP A 194 3.18 -2.43 -6.40
CA TRP A 194 3.80 -2.45 -5.09
C TRP A 194 2.79 -2.87 -4.04
N LEU A 195 2.96 -4.07 -3.49
CA LEU A 195 2.05 -4.64 -2.51
C LEU A 195 2.53 -4.26 -1.12
N SER A 196 2.06 -3.13 -0.59
CA SER A 196 2.71 -2.51 0.59
C SER A 196 2.60 -3.34 1.86
N GLU A 197 1.48 -4.06 2.01
CA GLU A 197 1.11 -4.75 3.23
C GLU A 197 0.30 -5.99 2.87
N PHE A 198 0.59 -7.09 3.55
CA PHE A 198 -0.17 -8.35 3.57
C PHE A 198 0.10 -9.04 4.90
N THR A 199 -0.94 -9.60 5.52
CA THR A 199 -0.81 -10.43 6.72
C THR A 199 -2.06 -11.29 6.94
N VAL A 200 -2.00 -12.20 7.92
CA VAL A 200 -3.16 -12.90 8.46
C VAL A 200 -2.97 -13.11 9.96
N SER A 201 -4.03 -12.87 10.74
CA SER A 201 -4.03 -13.09 12.19
C SER A 201 -3.91 -14.57 12.53
N SER A 202 -3.10 -14.90 13.55
CA SER A 202 -3.11 -16.21 14.18
C SER A 202 -3.59 -16.15 15.62
N ASP A 203 -3.76 -17.31 16.25
CA ASP A 203 -4.03 -17.49 17.70
C ASP A 203 -5.43 -17.07 18.17
N ARG A 204 -5.91 -15.85 17.86
CA ARG A 204 -7.20 -15.32 18.32
C ARG A 204 -7.76 -14.23 17.42
N PRO A 205 -9.08 -13.94 17.50
CA PRO A 205 -9.64 -12.71 16.95
C PRO A 205 -9.02 -11.50 17.64
N ASN A 206 -8.95 -10.38 16.93
CA ASN A 206 -8.38 -9.14 17.45
C ASN A 206 -9.13 -7.92 16.89
N ARG A 207 -8.66 -6.72 17.23
CA ARG A 207 -9.32 -5.47 16.81
C ARG A 207 -9.35 -5.26 15.29
N ASP A 208 -8.43 -5.90 14.58
CA ASP A 208 -8.27 -5.77 13.13
C ASP A 208 -8.95 -6.94 12.41
N PHE A 209 -8.83 -8.16 12.93
CA PHE A 209 -9.38 -9.38 12.34
C PHE A 209 -10.46 -10.02 13.22
N ASP A 210 -11.65 -10.20 12.65
CA ASP A 210 -12.73 -11.00 13.25
C ASP A 210 -12.54 -12.52 13.10
N PHE A 211 -11.51 -12.95 12.37
CA PHE A 211 -11.13 -14.34 12.18
C PHE A 211 -9.62 -14.52 12.40
N TYR A 212 -9.21 -15.76 12.59
CA TYR A 212 -7.80 -16.10 12.74
C TYR A 212 -7.57 -17.50 12.18
N VAL A 213 -6.29 -17.81 11.98
CA VAL A 213 -5.85 -19.13 11.54
C VAL A 213 -4.86 -19.71 12.54
N SER A 214 -4.55 -21.00 12.45
CA SER A 214 -3.44 -21.56 13.23
C SER A 214 -2.11 -20.92 12.81
N ARG A 215 -1.09 -20.92 13.68
CA ARG A 215 0.25 -20.42 13.33
C ARG A 215 0.86 -21.13 12.12
N SER A 216 0.57 -22.43 11.97
CA SER A 216 1.00 -23.20 10.80
C SER A 216 0.26 -22.76 9.53
N ALA A 217 -1.04 -22.48 9.61
CA ALA A 217 -1.80 -21.90 8.50
C ALA A 217 -1.28 -20.50 8.13
N GLN A 218 -0.96 -19.64 9.10
CA GLN A 218 -0.36 -18.33 8.85
C GLN A 218 0.92 -18.46 7.98
N ALA A 219 1.79 -19.42 8.31
CA ALA A 219 2.99 -19.71 7.52
C ALA A 219 2.70 -20.18 6.09
N ARG A 220 1.63 -20.99 5.90
CA ARG A 220 1.18 -21.42 4.56
C ARG A 220 0.66 -20.25 3.73
N TRP A 221 -0.15 -19.37 4.33
CA TRP A 221 -0.67 -18.16 3.68
C TRP A 221 0.46 -17.24 3.23
N LEU A 222 1.42 -16.98 4.12
CA LEU A 222 2.62 -16.20 3.81
C LEU A 222 3.38 -16.82 2.63
N THR A 223 3.64 -18.12 2.68
CA THR A 223 4.36 -18.82 1.62
C THR A 223 3.66 -18.69 0.26
N ALA A 224 2.32 -18.82 0.24
CA ALA A 224 1.54 -18.67 -0.99
C ALA A 224 1.59 -17.23 -1.53
N ALA A 225 1.39 -16.24 -0.67
CA ALA A 225 1.45 -14.82 -1.03
C ALA A 225 2.81 -14.43 -1.63
N TYR A 226 3.91 -14.84 -0.99
CA TYR A 226 5.26 -14.56 -1.49
C TYR A 226 5.61 -15.39 -2.73
N ARG A 227 5.04 -16.59 -2.90
CA ARG A 227 5.18 -17.35 -4.15
C ARG A 227 4.50 -16.61 -5.30
N ILE A 228 3.29 -16.10 -5.10
CA ILE A 228 2.59 -15.26 -6.08
C ILE A 228 3.46 -14.03 -6.41
N ALA A 229 3.89 -13.27 -5.40
CA ALA A 229 4.68 -12.05 -5.62
C ALA A 229 5.99 -12.28 -6.38
N ARG A 230 6.65 -13.44 -6.16
CA ARG A 230 7.91 -13.79 -6.86
C ARG A 230 7.70 -14.29 -8.29
N ARG A 231 6.61 -15.00 -8.56
CA ARG A 231 6.34 -15.56 -9.89
C ARG A 231 5.78 -14.53 -10.87
N GLU A 232 5.08 -13.53 -10.36
CA GLU A 232 4.37 -12.58 -11.22
C GLU A 232 5.24 -11.37 -11.61
N PRO A 233 5.57 -11.17 -12.91
CA PRO A 233 6.52 -10.13 -13.34
C PRO A 233 5.98 -8.70 -13.16
N TYR A 234 4.66 -8.56 -13.02
CA TYR A 234 4.02 -7.28 -12.74
C TYR A 234 4.09 -6.88 -11.26
N VAL A 235 4.60 -7.72 -10.36
CA VAL A 235 4.77 -7.36 -8.94
C VAL A 235 6.16 -6.76 -8.72
N ALA A 236 6.23 -5.59 -8.09
CA ALA A 236 7.46 -4.86 -7.75
C ALA A 236 8.02 -5.25 -6.38
N GLY A 237 7.14 -5.61 -5.45
CA GLY A 237 7.49 -5.99 -4.09
C GLY A 237 6.24 -6.34 -3.28
N LEU A 238 6.44 -7.11 -2.21
CA LEU A 238 5.42 -7.47 -1.22
C LEU A 238 5.96 -7.21 0.18
N GLY A 239 5.23 -6.44 0.98
CA GLY A 239 5.51 -6.21 2.40
C GLY A 239 4.65 -7.10 3.29
N TRP A 240 5.26 -7.71 4.31
CA TRP A 240 4.54 -8.30 5.44
C TRP A 240 4.38 -7.26 6.54
N ILE A 241 3.18 -7.14 7.12
CA ILE A 241 2.94 -6.24 8.25
C ILE A 241 3.02 -6.99 9.58
N GLY A 242 3.84 -6.47 10.49
CA GLY A 242 4.06 -7.00 11.84
C GLY A 242 5.24 -7.96 11.95
N LEU A 243 6.30 -7.54 12.63
CA LEU A 243 7.37 -8.45 13.06
C LEU A 243 6.97 -9.18 14.35
N LEU A 244 6.48 -8.42 15.34
CA LEU A 244 6.04 -8.92 16.64
C LEU A 244 4.52 -8.88 16.73
N ASP A 245 3.95 -9.85 17.45
CA ASP A 245 2.60 -9.75 17.99
C ASP A 245 2.54 -8.66 19.08
N GLU A 246 1.36 -8.15 19.35
CA GLU A 246 1.15 -7.29 20.51
C GLU A 246 1.08 -8.11 21.80
N PRO A 247 1.52 -7.54 22.94
CA PRO A 247 1.51 -8.26 24.21
C PRO A 247 0.08 -8.60 24.63
N PRO A 248 -0.13 -9.72 25.37
CA PRO A 248 -1.45 -10.11 25.84
C PRO A 248 -2.18 -9.05 26.67
N SER A 249 -1.42 -8.15 27.32
CA SER A 249 -1.93 -7.01 28.08
C SER A 249 -2.67 -5.96 27.23
N VAL A 250 -2.48 -5.96 25.91
CA VAL A 250 -3.24 -5.09 25.00
C VAL A 250 -4.60 -5.74 24.71
N PRO A 251 -5.72 -5.13 25.13
CA PRO A 251 -7.05 -5.68 24.85
C PRO A 251 -7.30 -5.78 23.35
N ARG A 252 -7.74 -6.96 22.89
CA ARG A 252 -7.89 -7.30 21.46
C ARG A 252 -6.62 -7.00 20.63
N GLY A 253 -5.45 -7.19 21.22
CA GLY A 253 -4.16 -6.96 20.57
C GLY A 253 -3.94 -7.87 19.36
N VAL A 254 -3.23 -7.36 18.36
CA VAL A 254 -3.02 -8.06 17.09
C VAL A 254 -1.99 -9.18 17.21
N THR A 255 -2.24 -10.28 16.49
CA THR A 255 -1.48 -11.53 16.58
C THR A 255 -1.01 -12.01 15.19
N PHE A 256 -0.75 -11.05 14.31
CA PHE A 256 -0.34 -11.29 12.92
C PHE A 256 1.19 -11.22 12.72
N GLY A 257 1.97 -11.03 13.79
CA GLY A 257 3.41 -10.96 13.77
C GLY A 257 4.05 -12.25 13.30
N LEU A 258 5.26 -12.13 12.76
CA LEU A 258 6.13 -13.28 12.47
C LEU A 258 6.65 -13.94 13.74
N MET A 259 6.71 -13.19 14.84
CA MET A 259 7.17 -13.61 16.15
C MET A 259 6.12 -13.21 17.18
N THR A 260 6.08 -13.92 18.30
CA THR A 260 5.25 -13.53 19.45
C THR A 260 5.74 -12.21 20.06
N SER A 261 4.98 -11.64 20.99
CA SER A 261 5.30 -10.37 21.65
C SER A 261 6.57 -10.42 22.51
N ASP A 262 6.94 -11.60 23.02
CA ASP A 262 8.20 -11.88 23.71
C ASP A 262 9.35 -12.26 22.75
N GLY A 263 9.14 -12.13 21.44
CA GLY A 263 10.18 -12.35 20.43
C GLY A 263 10.45 -13.82 20.10
N LYS A 264 9.56 -14.77 20.44
CA LYS A 264 9.72 -16.16 20.00
C LYS A 264 9.27 -16.31 18.54
N PRO A 265 10.11 -16.88 17.64
CA PRO A 265 9.73 -17.08 16.26
C PRO A 265 8.51 -18.00 16.09
N LYS A 266 7.50 -17.57 15.33
CA LYS A 266 6.39 -18.42 14.88
C LYS A 266 6.81 -19.15 13.60
N PRO A 267 6.11 -20.22 13.17
CA PRO A 267 6.32 -20.84 11.87
C PRO A 267 6.36 -19.85 10.69
N ALA A 268 5.59 -18.76 10.77
CA ALA A 268 5.59 -17.69 9.77
C ALA A 268 6.94 -16.96 9.64
N TYR A 269 7.71 -16.79 10.73
CA TYR A 269 9.06 -16.23 10.67
C TYR A 269 9.99 -17.04 9.76
N TYR A 270 9.99 -18.36 9.94
CA TYR A 270 10.82 -19.25 9.13
C TYR A 270 10.35 -19.30 7.67
N ALA A 271 9.03 -19.27 7.45
CA ALA A 271 8.47 -19.15 6.10
C ALA A 271 8.91 -17.84 5.42
N TYR A 272 8.87 -16.71 6.13
CA TYR A 272 9.34 -15.42 5.64
C TYR A 272 10.84 -15.45 5.29
N LYS A 273 11.68 -16.03 6.17
CA LYS A 273 13.13 -16.14 5.95
C LYS A 273 13.47 -16.93 4.66
N ARG A 274 12.67 -17.95 4.31
CA ARG A 274 12.80 -18.72 3.05
C ARG A 274 12.15 -18.03 1.85
N ALA A 275 11.25 -17.08 2.09
CA ALA A 275 10.46 -16.42 1.07
C ALA A 275 11.10 -15.13 0.50
N ARG A 276 11.91 -14.45 1.31
CA ARG A 276 12.59 -13.20 0.96
C ARG A 276 13.77 -13.38 0.01
#